data_AF-A0A370DT28-F1
#
_entry.id   AF-A0A370DT28-F1
#
_cell.length_a   1.000
_cell.length_b   1.000
_cell.length_c   1.000
_cell.angle_alpha   90.00
_cell.angle_beta   90.00
_cell.angle_gamma   90.00
#
_symmetry.space_group_name_H-M   'P 1'
#
loop_
_entity.id
_entity.type
_entity.pdbx_description
1 polymer ?
#
loop_
_entity_poly.entity_id
_entity_poly.type
_entity_poly.pdbx_seq_one_letter_code
_entity_poly.pdbx_strand_id
1 'polypeptide(L)'
;MEFNVLLAMMVQKKASDLFITVGRAPSIKVDGRIVPVSRTAVSAKQAKDYTFNIMTDQQQREFDETNECNFAINAKGIGRFRVSAFMQRDSVGMVLRRIESTIPTMGELRLPPVLQDLAMSKRGLVIFVGATGTGKSTSLASMIGHRNNKSSGHIISIEDPIEYIHNHDGCIITQREVGLDTESYEVAPKNTLRQAPDVILIGEIRTRETMDHALTFAETGHLCLS
;
A
#
# COMPACT_ATOMS: atom_id res chain seq x y z
N MET A 1 3.49 -12.27 24.77
CA MET A 1 2.87 -12.71 23.50
C MET A 1 3.84 -12.36 22.40
N GLU A 2 4.13 -13.30 21.49
CA GLU A 2 5.05 -13.02 20.38
C GLU A 2 4.40 -12.10 19.35
N PHE A 3 5.21 -11.28 18.68
CA PHE A 3 4.75 -10.29 17.72
C PHE A 3 4.03 -10.93 16.52
N ASN A 4 4.55 -12.03 15.99
CA ASN A 4 3.94 -12.77 14.87
C ASN A 4 2.53 -13.28 15.18
N VAL A 5 2.23 -13.59 16.45
CA VAL A 5 0.88 -14.01 16.86
C VAL A 5 -0.10 -12.83 16.77
N LEU A 6 0.34 -11.59 17.04
CA LEU A 6 -0.49 -10.39 16.86
C LEU A 6 -0.80 -10.16 15.38
N LEU A 7 0.18 -10.32 14.50
CA LEU A 7 0.00 -10.21 13.05
C LEU A 7 -0.95 -11.28 12.51
N ALA A 8 -0.79 -12.54 12.96
CA ALA A 8 -1.67 -13.64 12.57
C ALA A 8 -3.12 -13.39 13.03
N MET A 9 -3.33 -12.88 14.25
CA MET A 9 -4.65 -12.50 14.74
C MET A 9 -5.29 -11.37 13.91
N MET A 10 -4.49 -10.39 13.48
CA MET A 10 -4.94 -9.30 12.62
C MET A 10 -5.46 -9.85 11.29
N VAL A 11 -4.74 -10.80 10.68
CA VAL A 11 -5.16 -11.46 9.42
C VAL A 11 -6.40 -12.32 9.62
N GLN A 12 -6.41 -13.18 10.65
CA GLN A 12 -7.51 -14.11 10.94
C GLN A 12 -8.83 -13.37 11.21
N LYS A 13 -8.76 -12.25 11.93
CA LYS A 13 -9.94 -11.43 12.28
C LYS A 13 -10.28 -10.39 11.22
N LYS A 14 -9.59 -10.38 10.07
CA LYS A 14 -9.76 -9.38 8.99
C LYS A 14 -9.69 -7.94 9.53
N ALA A 15 -8.78 -7.70 10.48
CA ALA A 15 -8.57 -6.37 11.02
C ALA A 15 -7.81 -5.47 10.05
N SER A 16 -8.20 -4.19 10.00
CA SER A 16 -7.55 -3.18 9.17
C SER A 16 -6.23 -2.70 9.78
N ASP A 17 -6.20 -2.51 11.10
CA ASP A 17 -5.07 -1.92 11.82
C ASP A 17 -4.76 -2.69 13.13
N LEU A 18 -3.49 -2.71 13.54
CA LEU A 18 -2.99 -3.16 14.84
C LEU A 18 -2.28 -2.00 15.53
N PHE A 19 -2.61 -1.75 16.79
CA PHE A 19 -2.09 -0.66 17.62
C PHE A 19 -1.21 -1.22 18.73
N ILE A 20 0.02 -0.72 18.82
CA ILE A 20 0.98 -1.01 19.89
C ILE A 20 1.35 0.31 20.57
N THR A 21 0.96 0.46 21.83
CA THR A 21 1.26 1.65 22.64
C THR A 21 1.32 1.27 24.12
N VAL A 22 2.17 1.96 24.88
CA VAL A 22 2.42 1.68 26.30
C VAL A 22 1.17 1.90 27.15
N GLY A 23 0.95 1.03 28.14
CA GLY A 23 -0.15 1.17 29.10
C GLY A 23 -1.51 0.69 28.57
N ARG A 24 -1.60 0.24 27.31
CA ARG A 24 -2.80 -0.39 26.74
C ARG A 24 -2.47 -1.78 26.22
N ALA A 25 -3.44 -2.69 26.25
CA ALA A 25 -3.28 -3.99 25.58
C ALA A 25 -3.16 -3.79 24.06
N PRO A 26 -2.36 -4.61 23.34
CA PRO A 26 -2.37 -4.61 21.89
C PRO A 26 -3.81 -4.72 21.39
N SER A 27 -4.17 -3.84 20.47
CA SER A 27 -5.55 -3.71 20.01
C SER A 27 -5.59 -3.75 18.49
N ILE A 28 -6.64 -4.33 17.92
CA ILE A 28 -6.87 -4.35 16.48
C ILE A 28 -8.15 -3.59 16.15
N LYS A 29 -8.25 -3.05 14.94
CA LYS A 29 -9.49 -2.44 14.42
C LYS A 29 -10.18 -3.40 13.45
N VAL A 30 -11.39 -3.81 13.78
CA VAL A 30 -12.25 -4.68 12.96
C VAL A 30 -13.54 -3.92 12.70
N ASP A 31 -13.93 -3.76 11.44
CA ASP A 31 -15.17 -3.06 11.03
C ASP A 31 -15.35 -1.69 11.73
N GLY A 32 -14.26 -0.92 11.80
CA GLY A 32 -14.26 0.41 12.42
C GLY A 32 -14.11 0.42 13.94
N ARG A 33 -14.22 -0.72 14.62
CA ARG A 33 -14.19 -0.84 16.09
C ARG A 33 -12.85 -1.36 16.59
N ILE A 34 -12.30 -0.72 17.64
CA ILE A 34 -11.05 -1.12 18.27
C ILE A 34 -11.32 -2.16 19.35
N VAL A 35 -10.69 -3.33 19.25
CA VAL A 35 -10.85 -4.47 20.16
C VAL A 35 -9.48 -4.92 20.67
N PRO A 36 -9.27 -5.09 21.99
CA PRO A 36 -8.03 -5.63 22.53
C PRO A 36 -7.86 -7.11 22.16
N VAL A 37 -6.64 -7.52 21.81
CA VAL A 37 -6.30 -8.93 21.48
C VAL A 37 -5.56 -9.64 22.60
N SER A 38 -5.26 -8.93 23.69
CA SER A 38 -4.70 -9.50 24.91
C SER A 38 -5.33 -8.83 26.15
N ARG A 39 -5.07 -9.38 27.34
CA ARG A 39 -5.48 -8.79 28.62
C ARG A 39 -4.40 -7.93 29.28
N THR A 40 -3.16 -8.04 28.81
CA THR A 40 -1.99 -7.41 29.44
C THR A 40 -1.61 -6.15 28.69
N ALA A 41 -1.44 -5.05 29.42
CA ALA A 41 -0.93 -3.81 28.86
C ALA A 41 0.50 -3.98 28.33
N VAL A 42 0.82 -3.31 27.22
CA VAL A 42 2.17 -3.26 26.67
C VAL A 42 3.05 -2.40 27.59
N SER A 43 4.20 -2.92 28.02
CA SER A 43 5.21 -2.15 28.74
C SER A 43 6.08 -1.33 27.80
N ALA A 44 6.78 -0.30 28.30
CA ALA A 44 7.71 0.50 27.49
C ALA A 44 8.78 -0.37 26.80
N LYS A 45 9.34 -1.35 27.53
CA LYS A 45 10.27 -2.33 26.98
C LYS A 45 9.64 -3.15 25.85
N GLN A 46 8.41 -3.66 26.05
CA GLN A 46 7.72 -4.43 25.01
C GLN A 46 7.42 -3.61 23.76
N ALA A 47 6.98 -2.35 23.91
CA ALA A 47 6.71 -1.48 22.78
C ALA A 47 7.99 -1.21 21.97
N LYS A 48 9.10 -0.94 22.66
CA LYS A 48 10.42 -0.80 22.02
C LYS A 48 10.85 -2.09 21.33
N ASP A 49 10.79 -3.23 22.02
CA ASP A 49 11.17 -4.54 21.47
C ASP A 49 10.31 -4.87 20.23
N TYR A 50 8.99 -4.66 20.26
CA TYR A 50 8.14 -4.92 19.09
C TYR A 50 8.46 -4.02 17.89
N THR A 51 8.82 -2.77 18.14
CA THR A 51 9.03 -1.77 17.08
C THR A 51 10.43 -1.87 16.46
N PHE A 52 11.48 -1.95 17.27
CA PHE A 52 12.86 -1.95 16.79
C PHE A 52 13.26 -3.30 16.16
N ASN A 53 12.71 -4.42 16.65
CA ASN A 53 13.05 -5.74 16.11
C ASN A 53 12.57 -5.98 14.67
N ILE A 54 11.66 -5.13 14.17
CA ILE A 54 11.15 -5.22 12.79
C ILE A 54 11.74 -4.15 11.87
N MET A 55 12.61 -3.29 12.39
CA MET A 55 13.31 -2.26 11.65
C MET A 55 14.69 -2.75 11.18
N THR A 56 15.14 -2.24 10.03
CA THR A 56 16.54 -2.31 9.61
C THR A 56 17.39 -1.30 10.38
N ASP A 57 18.72 -1.46 10.36
CA ASP A 57 19.65 -0.51 10.99
C ASP A 57 19.47 0.93 10.46
N GLN A 58 19.12 1.08 9.18
CA GLN A 58 18.86 2.39 8.56
C GLN A 58 17.58 3.00 9.13
N GLN A 59 16.51 2.23 9.25
CA GLN A 59 15.22 2.67 9.81
C GLN A 59 15.35 3.02 11.29
N GLN A 60 16.16 2.28 12.06
CA GLN A 60 16.42 2.61 13.46
C GLN A 60 17.15 3.95 13.59
N ARG A 61 18.14 4.23 12.73
CA ARG A 61 18.83 5.53 12.72
C ARG A 61 17.88 6.67 12.35
N GLU A 62 17.06 6.49 11.32
CA GLU A 62 16.03 7.47 10.94
C GLU A 62 15.07 7.76 12.09
N PHE A 63 14.60 6.71 12.77
CA PHE A 63 13.73 6.84 13.94
C PHE A 63 14.42 7.59 15.09
N ASP A 64 15.68 7.26 15.39
CA ASP A 64 16.44 7.91 16.45
C ASP A 64 16.70 9.39 16.15
N GLU A 65 16.83 9.78 14.88
CA GLU A 65 17.03 11.16 14.44
C GLU A 65 15.73 11.98 14.39
N THR A 66 14.62 11.37 13.98
CA THR A 66 13.38 12.09 13.63
C THR A 66 12.22 11.82 14.59
N ASN A 67 12.32 10.82 15.46
CA ASN A 67 11.25 10.27 16.31
C ASN A 67 10.08 9.62 15.57
N GLU A 68 10.19 9.44 14.25
CA GLU A 68 9.19 8.82 13.39
C GLU A 68 9.88 7.92 12.35
N CYS A 69 9.21 6.86 11.89
CA CYS A 69 9.70 6.07 10.76
C CYS A 69 8.54 5.29 10.15
N ASN A 70 8.40 5.37 8.82
CA ASN A 70 7.41 4.62 8.07
C ASN A 70 8.11 3.57 7.21
N PHE A 71 7.57 2.35 7.16
CA PHE A 71 8.14 1.26 6.38
C PHE A 71 7.12 0.16 6.15
N ALA A 72 7.47 -0.83 5.32
CA ALA A 72 6.67 -2.03 5.13
C ALA A 72 7.44 -3.28 5.57
N ILE A 73 6.72 -4.23 6.18
CA ILE A 73 7.25 -5.55 6.54
C ILE A 73 6.50 -6.65 5.80
N ASN A 74 7.21 -7.74 5.50
CA ASN A 74 6.63 -8.97 4.98
C ASN A 74 6.81 -10.09 6.01
N ALA A 75 5.73 -10.44 6.72
CA ALA A 75 5.73 -11.55 7.65
C ALA A 75 5.41 -12.83 6.88
N LYS A 76 6.45 -13.65 6.63
CA LYS A 76 6.37 -14.87 5.83
C LYS A 76 5.23 -15.78 6.31
N GLY A 77 4.31 -16.11 5.39
CA GLY A 77 3.15 -16.97 5.68
C GLY A 77 2.00 -16.29 6.44
N ILE A 78 2.14 -15.00 6.79
CA ILE A 78 1.10 -14.23 7.49
C ILE A 78 0.54 -13.14 6.57
N GLY A 79 1.40 -12.26 6.04
CA GLY A 79 0.98 -11.15 5.20
C GLY A 79 1.96 -9.98 5.20
N ARG A 80 1.61 -8.93 4.46
CA ARG A 80 2.37 -7.68 4.41
C ARG A 80 1.67 -6.60 5.21
N PHE A 81 2.47 -5.76 5.86
CA PHE A 81 1.97 -4.71 6.73
C PHE A 81 2.77 -3.44 6.51
N ARG A 82 2.08 -2.32 6.42
CA ARG A 82 2.70 -1.00 6.53
C ARG A 82 2.77 -0.63 8.01
N VAL A 83 3.90 -0.10 8.44
CA VAL A 83 4.20 0.26 9.82
C VAL A 83 4.45 1.76 9.86
N SER A 84 3.82 2.43 10.82
CA SER A 84 4.15 3.78 11.23
C SER A 84 4.60 3.72 12.68
N ALA A 85 5.89 3.92 12.91
CA ALA A 85 6.51 3.98 14.23
C ALA A 85 6.68 5.45 14.66
N PHE A 86 6.43 5.74 15.94
CA PHE A 86 6.47 7.10 16.48
C PHE A 86 6.81 7.13 17.97
N MET A 87 7.13 8.31 18.48
CA MET A 87 7.23 8.59 19.92
C MET A 87 5.94 9.20 20.48
N GLN A 88 5.52 8.76 21.66
CA GLN A 88 4.38 9.27 22.41
C GLN A 88 4.73 9.34 23.90
N ARG A 89 4.81 10.55 24.47
CA ARG A 89 5.08 10.79 25.91
C ARG A 89 6.28 9.97 26.39
N ASP A 90 7.43 10.15 25.73
CA ASP A 90 8.70 9.46 26.00
C ASP A 90 8.66 7.93 25.84
N SER A 91 7.65 7.40 25.14
CA SER A 91 7.50 5.98 24.86
C SER A 91 7.34 5.71 23.36
N VAL A 92 7.95 4.63 22.88
CA VAL A 92 7.79 4.17 21.50
C VAL A 92 6.38 3.60 21.30
N GLY A 93 5.79 3.87 20.14
CA GLY A 93 4.56 3.25 19.67
C GLY A 93 4.64 2.92 18.19
N MET A 94 3.72 2.06 17.74
CA MET A 94 3.53 1.84 16.31
C MET A 94 2.10 1.46 15.97
N VAL A 95 1.71 1.78 14.74
CA VAL A 95 0.48 1.31 14.12
C VAL A 95 0.86 0.52 12.87
N LEU A 96 0.30 -0.69 12.76
CA LEU A 96 0.41 -1.51 11.57
C LEU A 96 -0.90 -1.51 10.82
N ARG A 97 -0.84 -1.38 9.50
CA ARG A 97 -1.98 -1.54 8.59
C ARG A 97 -1.72 -2.72 7.67
N ARG A 98 -2.72 -3.59 7.50
CA ARG A 98 -2.62 -4.75 6.60
C ARG A 98 -2.62 -4.25 5.16
N ILE A 99 -1.71 -4.78 4.35
CA ILE A 99 -1.69 -4.62 2.89
C ILE A 99 -2.35 -5.85 2.29
N GLU A 100 -3.31 -5.66 1.38
CA GLU A 100 -4.04 -6.78 0.81
C GLU A 100 -3.30 -7.36 -0.40
N SER A 101 -3.13 -8.67 -0.41
CA SER A 101 -2.51 -9.39 -1.52
C SER A 101 -3.53 -10.12 -2.39
N THR A 102 -4.73 -10.35 -1.87
CA THR A 102 -5.81 -10.97 -2.64
C THR A 102 -6.59 -9.87 -3.35
N ILE A 103 -6.31 -9.71 -4.64
CA ILE A 103 -7.05 -8.79 -5.50
C ILE A 103 -8.25 -9.54 -6.07
N PRO A 104 -9.50 -9.11 -5.80
CA PRO A 104 -10.67 -9.68 -6.43
C PRO A 104 -10.59 -9.58 -7.96
N THR A 105 -11.17 -10.55 -8.66
CA THR A 105 -11.33 -10.46 -10.10
C THR A 105 -12.43 -9.46 -10.46
N MET A 106 -12.37 -8.89 -11.66
CA MET A 106 -13.43 -7.99 -12.16
C MET A 106 -14.82 -8.66 -12.15
N GLY A 107 -14.88 -9.99 -12.34
CA GLY A 107 -16.12 -10.77 -12.27
C GLY A 107 -16.67 -10.89 -10.85
N GLU A 108 -15.82 -11.13 -9.84
CA GLU A 108 -16.22 -11.17 -8.43
C GLU A 108 -16.76 -9.83 -7.95
N LEU A 109 -16.17 -8.73 -8.44
CA LEU A 109 -16.65 -7.36 -8.17
C LEU A 109 -17.88 -6.97 -9.00
N ARG A 110 -18.30 -7.80 -9.96
CA ARG A 110 -19.39 -7.51 -10.92
C ARG A 110 -19.18 -6.19 -11.66
N LEU A 111 -17.93 -5.89 -12.00
CA LEU A 111 -17.58 -4.70 -12.78
C LEU A 111 -18.14 -4.82 -14.21
N PRO A 112 -18.62 -3.71 -14.82
CA PRO A 112 -19.10 -3.71 -16.20
C PRO A 112 -18.03 -4.23 -17.18
N PRO A 113 -18.40 -5.05 -18.19
CA PRO A 113 -17.45 -5.61 -19.14
C PRO A 113 -16.58 -4.57 -19.87
N VAL A 114 -17.11 -3.36 -20.10
CA VAL A 114 -16.36 -2.26 -20.72
C VAL A 114 -15.08 -1.90 -19.97
N LEU A 115 -15.00 -2.15 -18.65
CA LEU A 115 -13.77 -1.92 -17.90
C LEU A 115 -12.66 -2.91 -18.28
N GLN A 116 -13.00 -4.12 -18.77
CA GLN A 116 -12.01 -5.07 -19.28
C GLN A 116 -11.37 -4.52 -20.56
N ASP A 117 -12.19 -3.95 -21.46
CA ASP A 117 -11.72 -3.31 -22.70
C ASP A 117 -10.84 -2.08 -22.39
N LEU A 118 -11.24 -1.27 -21.40
CA LEU A 118 -10.43 -0.12 -20.95
C LEU A 118 -9.10 -0.56 -20.33
N ALA A 119 -9.08 -1.62 -19.52
CA ALA A 119 -7.84 -2.15 -18.95
C ALA A 119 -6.85 -2.62 -20.04
N MET A 120 -7.36 -3.11 -21.17
CA MET A 120 -6.56 -3.59 -22.31
C MET A 120 -6.24 -2.51 -23.35
N SER A 121 -6.66 -1.26 -23.12
CA SER A 121 -6.38 -0.15 -24.04
C SER A 121 -4.88 0.09 -24.20
N LYS A 122 -4.43 0.38 -25.42
CA LYS A 122 -2.99 0.58 -25.71
C LYS A 122 -2.44 1.87 -25.08
N ARG A 123 -3.25 2.93 -25.06
CA ARG A 123 -2.92 4.26 -24.56
C ARG A 123 -4.16 5.03 -24.13
N GLY A 124 -3.97 6.09 -23.37
CA GLY A 124 -5.04 7.00 -22.96
C GLY A 124 -5.01 7.26 -21.46
N LEU A 125 -6.02 7.98 -20.97
CA LEU A 125 -6.19 8.31 -19.55
C LEU A 125 -7.53 7.74 -19.07
N VAL A 126 -7.49 6.92 -18.02
CA VAL A 126 -8.65 6.40 -17.32
C VAL A 126 -8.62 6.94 -15.90
N ILE A 127 -9.68 7.67 -15.51
CA ILE A 127 -9.80 8.23 -14.15
C ILE A 127 -10.99 7.58 -13.45
N PHE A 128 -10.73 6.92 -12.32
CA PHE A 128 -11.71 6.31 -11.46
C PHE A 128 -12.09 7.28 -10.34
N VAL A 129 -13.30 7.86 -10.42
CA VAL A 129 -13.77 8.86 -9.46
C VAL A 129 -14.78 8.28 -8.47
N GLY A 130 -14.82 8.84 -7.26
CA GLY A 130 -15.74 8.41 -6.20
C GLY A 130 -15.24 8.78 -4.80
N ALA A 131 -16.14 8.73 -3.81
CA ALA A 131 -15.78 9.02 -2.42
C ALA A 131 -14.79 8.01 -1.83
N THR A 132 -14.18 8.34 -0.70
CA THR A 132 -13.31 7.39 0.03
C THR A 132 -14.10 6.15 0.44
N GLY A 133 -13.52 4.97 0.26
CA GLY A 133 -14.15 3.70 0.64
C GLY A 133 -15.18 3.14 -0.34
N THR A 134 -15.37 3.73 -1.52
CA THR A 134 -16.33 3.23 -2.54
C THR A 134 -15.76 2.14 -3.46
N GLY A 135 -14.57 1.61 -3.16
CA GLY A 135 -13.96 0.50 -3.93
C GLY A 135 -13.15 0.90 -5.17
N LYS A 136 -12.70 2.16 -5.27
CA LYS A 136 -11.87 2.67 -6.38
C LYS A 136 -10.57 1.88 -6.55
N SER A 137 -9.75 1.85 -5.50
CA SER A 137 -8.46 1.16 -5.49
C SER A 137 -8.63 -0.34 -5.76
N THR A 138 -9.69 -0.96 -5.23
CA THR A 138 -10.03 -2.38 -5.52
C THR A 138 -10.40 -2.60 -6.98
N SER A 139 -11.13 -1.66 -7.59
CA SER A 139 -11.52 -1.73 -9.01
C SER A 139 -10.30 -1.53 -9.93
N LEU A 140 -9.45 -0.55 -9.63
CA LEU A 140 -8.19 -0.30 -10.33
C LEU A 140 -7.23 -1.49 -10.22
N ALA A 141 -7.05 -2.03 -9.01
CA ALA A 141 -6.27 -3.25 -8.81
C ALA A 141 -6.84 -4.42 -9.64
N SER A 142 -8.17 -4.58 -9.70
CA SER A 142 -8.78 -5.63 -10.53
C SER A 142 -8.52 -5.42 -12.03
N MET A 143 -8.50 -4.17 -12.51
CA MET A 143 -8.17 -3.83 -13.90
C MET A 143 -6.70 -4.10 -14.22
N ILE A 144 -5.77 -3.69 -13.34
CA ILE A 144 -4.34 -3.99 -13.48
C ILE A 144 -4.12 -5.50 -13.46
N GLY A 145 -4.76 -6.22 -12.54
CA GLY A 145 -4.72 -7.69 -12.46
C GLY A 145 -5.22 -8.35 -13.74
N HIS A 146 -6.32 -7.86 -14.32
CA HIS A 146 -6.84 -8.35 -15.59
C HIS A 146 -5.82 -8.20 -16.72
N ARG A 147 -5.21 -7.02 -16.85
CA ARG A 147 -4.19 -6.77 -17.87
C ARG A 147 -2.95 -7.63 -17.65
N ASN A 148 -2.47 -7.73 -16.41
CA ASN A 148 -1.31 -8.54 -16.03
C ASN A 148 -1.48 -10.02 -16.42
N ASN A 149 -2.71 -10.56 -16.30
CA ASN A 149 -2.99 -11.95 -16.67
C ASN A 149 -3.21 -12.17 -18.18
N LYS A 150 -3.57 -11.12 -18.93
CA LYS A 150 -4.03 -11.23 -20.34
C LYS A 150 -3.09 -10.61 -21.36
N SER A 151 -2.01 -9.95 -20.93
CA SER A 151 -1.07 -9.28 -21.80
C SER A 151 0.36 -9.46 -21.33
N SER A 152 1.29 -8.92 -22.11
CA SER A 152 2.70 -8.80 -21.77
C SER A 152 3.11 -7.34 -21.89
N GLY A 153 4.00 -6.90 -21.01
CA GLY A 153 4.46 -5.52 -20.95
C GLY A 153 4.96 -5.15 -19.56
N HIS A 154 5.14 -3.86 -19.33
CA HIS A 154 5.58 -3.30 -18.06
C HIS A 154 4.50 -2.39 -17.47
N ILE A 155 4.04 -2.74 -16.28
CA ILE A 155 3.09 -1.93 -15.50
C ILE A 155 3.87 -1.30 -14.34
N ILE A 156 3.83 0.03 -14.27
CA ILE A 156 4.44 0.80 -13.18
C ILE A 156 3.34 1.45 -12.35
N SER A 157 3.36 1.30 -11.03
CA SER A 157 2.50 2.06 -10.13
C SER A 157 3.30 2.99 -9.22
N ILE A 158 2.76 4.19 -8.99
CA ILE A 158 3.26 5.18 -8.03
C ILE A 158 2.13 5.48 -7.05
N GLU A 159 2.25 4.99 -5.83
CA GLU A 159 1.17 4.94 -4.85
C GLU A 159 1.60 5.57 -3.50
N ASP A 160 0.65 6.11 -2.75
CA ASP A 160 0.88 6.70 -1.42
C ASP A 160 -0.29 6.34 -0.49
N PRO A 161 -0.25 5.17 0.18
CA PRO A 161 0.69 4.06 0.02
C PRO A 161 0.27 3.07 -1.07
N ILE A 162 1.09 2.03 -1.29
CA ILE A 162 0.64 0.85 -2.03
C ILE A 162 -0.48 0.14 -1.27
N GLU A 163 -1.64 -0.02 -1.92
CA GLU A 163 -2.81 -0.66 -1.30
C GLU A 163 -2.88 -2.17 -1.58
N TYR A 164 -2.58 -2.56 -2.81
CA TYR A 164 -2.64 -3.93 -3.30
C TYR A 164 -1.30 -4.34 -3.90
N ILE A 165 -0.85 -5.57 -3.60
CA ILE A 165 0.36 -6.10 -4.19
C ILE A 165 0.04 -6.92 -5.44
N HIS A 166 0.62 -6.50 -6.55
CA HIS A 166 0.58 -7.21 -7.82
C HIS A 166 1.84 -8.07 -7.97
N ASN A 167 1.65 -9.39 -8.06
CA ASN A 167 2.74 -10.29 -8.44
C ASN A 167 2.98 -10.21 -9.96
N HIS A 168 4.20 -10.52 -10.39
CA HIS A 168 4.50 -10.75 -11.80
C HIS A 168 3.65 -11.92 -12.34
N ASP A 169 3.11 -11.74 -13.54
CA ASP A 169 2.43 -12.80 -14.30
C ASP A 169 2.77 -12.64 -15.79
N GLY A 170 1.81 -12.28 -16.65
CA GLY A 170 2.09 -11.92 -18.04
C GLY A 170 2.87 -10.60 -18.16
N CYS A 171 2.69 -9.67 -17.22
CA CYS A 171 3.43 -8.41 -17.17
C CYS A 171 4.51 -8.39 -16.08
N ILE A 172 5.53 -7.57 -16.34
CA ILE A 172 6.46 -7.08 -15.30
C ILE A 172 5.73 -5.99 -14.51
N ILE A 173 5.86 -6.04 -13.18
CA ILE A 173 5.19 -5.13 -12.25
C ILE A 173 6.26 -4.37 -11.47
N THR A 174 6.21 -3.04 -11.50
CA THR A 174 7.04 -2.18 -10.66
C THR A 174 6.14 -1.29 -9.83
N GLN A 175 5.95 -1.59 -8.55
CA GLN A 175 5.20 -0.74 -7.63
C GLN A 175 6.17 0.09 -6.80
N ARG A 176 5.92 1.40 -6.69
CA ARG A 176 6.74 2.34 -5.94
C ARG A 176 5.86 3.11 -4.97
N GLU A 177 6.15 2.98 -3.68
CA GLU A 177 5.50 3.75 -2.62
C GLU A 177 6.21 5.10 -2.40
N VAL A 178 5.45 6.19 -2.39
CA VAL A 178 5.96 7.52 -2.08
C VAL A 178 6.38 7.61 -0.61
N GLY A 179 7.56 8.18 -0.37
CA GLY A 179 8.19 8.20 0.94
C GLY A 179 9.01 6.95 1.28
N LEU A 180 8.87 5.85 0.53
CA LEU A 180 9.65 4.61 0.73
C LEU A 180 10.56 4.27 -0.47
N ASP A 181 9.98 4.12 -1.66
CA ASP A 181 10.69 3.72 -2.88
C ASP A 181 11.00 4.92 -3.81
N THR A 182 10.39 6.06 -3.50
CA THR A 182 10.58 7.32 -4.21
C THR A 182 10.34 8.48 -3.25
N GLU A 183 11.11 9.55 -3.38
CA GLU A 183 11.01 10.69 -2.45
C GLU A 183 9.64 11.37 -2.53
N SER A 184 9.11 11.55 -3.74
CA SER A 184 7.87 12.30 -3.94
C SER A 184 7.16 11.95 -5.25
N TYR A 185 5.91 12.42 -5.37
CA TYR A 185 5.10 12.34 -6.59
C TYR A 185 5.65 13.21 -7.73
N GLU A 186 6.55 14.16 -7.47
CA GLU A 186 7.18 15.00 -8.50
C GLU A 186 8.41 14.32 -9.12
N VAL A 187 9.10 13.47 -8.35
CA VAL A 187 10.33 12.78 -8.78
C VAL A 187 10.01 11.46 -9.50
N ALA A 188 9.02 10.72 -9.02
CA ALA A 188 8.71 9.40 -9.56
C ALA A 188 8.30 9.43 -11.05
N PRO A 189 7.33 10.27 -11.48
CA PRO A 189 6.83 10.30 -12.85
C PRO A 189 7.88 10.70 -13.89
N LYS A 190 8.79 11.62 -13.55
CA LYS A 190 9.87 12.06 -14.43
C LYS A 190 10.78 10.90 -14.84
N ASN A 191 11.01 9.97 -13.93
CA ASN A 191 11.86 8.81 -14.17
C ASN A 191 11.09 7.66 -14.85
N THR A 192 9.77 7.57 -14.62
CA THR A 192 8.89 6.54 -15.19
C THR A 192 8.96 6.46 -16.72
N LEU A 193 9.03 7.58 -17.44
CA LEU A 193 9.15 7.57 -18.91
C LEU A 193 10.43 6.89 -19.43
N ARG A 194 11.47 6.80 -18.60
CA ARG A 194 12.75 6.13 -18.93
C ARG A 194 12.78 4.67 -18.50
N GLN A 195 11.71 4.17 -17.88
CA GLN A 195 11.59 2.81 -17.37
C GLN A 195 10.83 1.89 -18.33
N ALA A 196 10.62 2.33 -19.58
CA ALA A 196 9.86 1.62 -20.62
C ALA A 196 8.51 1.06 -20.13
N PRO A 197 7.62 1.89 -19.54
CA PRO A 197 6.28 1.45 -19.15
C PRO A 197 5.38 1.25 -20.37
N ASP A 198 4.43 0.33 -20.27
CA ASP A 198 3.27 0.26 -21.16
C ASP A 198 2.02 0.83 -20.46
N VAL A 199 1.94 0.63 -19.14
CA VAL A 199 0.87 1.12 -18.28
C VAL A 199 1.45 1.80 -17.06
N ILE A 200 0.85 2.93 -16.70
CA ILE A 200 1.23 3.69 -15.53
C ILE A 200 -0.01 3.87 -14.66
N LEU A 201 0.02 3.38 -13.43
CA LEU A 201 -0.95 3.72 -12.39
C LEU A 201 -0.35 4.84 -11.54
N ILE A 202 -0.96 6.01 -11.57
CA ILE A 202 -0.71 7.03 -10.57
C ILE A 202 -1.80 6.87 -9.52
N GLY A 203 -1.46 6.98 -8.23
CA GLY A 203 -2.45 7.02 -7.16
C GLY A 203 -3.37 8.24 -7.25
N GLU A 204 -3.64 8.90 -6.13
CA GLU A 204 -4.59 10.00 -6.12
C GLU A 204 -4.04 11.29 -6.76
N ILE A 205 -4.74 11.83 -7.77
CA ILE A 205 -4.43 13.14 -8.33
C ILE A 205 -4.98 14.25 -7.41
N ARG A 206 -4.11 14.78 -6.55
CA ARG A 206 -4.45 15.88 -5.61
C ARG A 206 -3.95 17.25 -6.03
N THR A 207 -2.97 17.30 -6.93
CA THR A 207 -2.31 18.54 -7.35
C THR A 207 -2.38 18.70 -8.86
N ARG A 208 -2.19 19.94 -9.33
CA ARG A 208 -2.07 20.24 -10.76
C ARG A 208 -0.89 19.48 -11.39
N GLU A 209 0.25 19.45 -10.70
CA GLU A 209 1.46 18.79 -11.21
C GLU A 209 1.26 17.29 -11.43
N THR A 210 0.58 16.59 -10.52
CA THR A 210 0.24 15.17 -10.71
C THR A 210 -0.67 14.96 -11.92
N MET A 211 -1.64 15.87 -12.15
CA MET A 211 -2.49 15.81 -13.34
C MET A 211 -1.70 16.07 -14.63
N ASP A 212 -0.78 17.03 -14.63
CA ASP A 212 0.07 17.34 -15.78
C ASP A 212 0.92 16.10 -16.18
N HIS A 213 1.41 15.35 -15.20
CA HIS A 213 2.09 14.07 -15.44
C HIS A 213 1.16 13.01 -16.02
N ALA A 214 -0.05 12.83 -15.48
CA ALA A 214 -1.04 11.87 -16.00
C ALA A 214 -1.38 12.15 -17.47
N LEU A 215 -1.59 13.43 -17.81
CA LEU A 215 -1.82 13.87 -19.19
C LEU A 215 -0.61 13.59 -20.08
N THR A 216 0.59 13.94 -19.63
CA THR A 216 1.84 13.68 -20.37
C THR A 216 2.01 12.20 -20.68
N PHE A 217 1.71 11.30 -19.73
CA PHE A 217 1.79 9.85 -19.96
C PHE A 217 0.82 9.38 -21.03
N ALA A 218 -0.43 9.85 -20.99
CA ALA A 218 -1.44 9.51 -21.98
C ALA A 218 -1.06 10.03 -23.38
N GLU A 219 -0.54 11.26 -23.48
CA GLU A 219 -0.10 11.88 -24.74
C GLU A 219 1.11 11.18 -25.35
N THR A 220 2.03 10.71 -24.52
CA THR A 220 3.25 10.01 -24.94
C THR A 220 3.03 8.53 -25.30
N GLY A 221 1.77 8.08 -25.35
CA GLY A 221 1.40 6.77 -25.86
C GLY A 221 1.25 5.67 -24.82
N HIS A 222 1.20 6.02 -23.53
CA HIS A 222 0.98 5.07 -22.44
C HIS A 222 -0.49 5.00 -22.04
N LEU A 223 -0.91 3.90 -21.41
CA LEU A 223 -2.17 3.88 -20.68
C LEU A 223 -1.91 4.38 -19.25
N CYS A 224 -2.43 5.55 -18.91
CA CYS A 224 -2.41 6.09 -17.55
C CYS A 224 -3.74 5.77 -16.84
N LEU A 225 -3.67 5.19 -15.65
CA LEU A 225 -4.81 5.00 -14.75
C LEU A 225 -4.60 5.83 -13.47
N SER A 226 -5.69 6.37 -12.92
CA SER A 226 -5.74 7.06 -11.63
C SER A 226 -7.08 6.87 -10.94
#